data_AF-A0A524IXE5-F1
#
_entry.id   AF-A0A524IXE5-F1
#
_cell.length_a   1.000
_cell.length_b   1.000
_cell.length_c   1.000
_cell.angle_alpha   90.00
_cell.angle_beta   90.00
_cell.angle_gamma   90.00
#
_symmetry.space_group_name_H-M   'P 1'
#
loop_
_entity.id
_entity.type
_entity.pdbx_description
1 polymer ?
#
loop_
_entity_poly.entity_id
_entity_poly.type
_entity_poly.pdbx_seq_one_letter_code
_entity_poly.pdbx_strand_id
1 'polypeptide(L)'
;MPMTSTPTPAMAKQTPKQPPTPTAKATKATPTRKRPKLCPPDVTDRRRRPAGRIAPEALAAERGSALEGLDWLGRPPEATASLLYRLLRLVARFIIFVVFRFRIRTSGQENIPAGGYFLVAAAHRGWMDPFLVMQALPSQPRCWFLGSAPSTFTSRWRERLIHRLGGLLPVWRGGVGIDQHVASARAVIANGAVFAQMPEGTVSGPAGLIGPFRTGWAVIALRVDAPIVPLAIAGTEELYLGRRMVSRVLPVTSARALAGLDHGAEMPPPGTREELDVARRMSDALAAIIGPVVESIHPRTVDPVEHPRRFRRRLTWLFLRPGRLDRDG
;
A
#
# COMPACT_ATOMS: atom_id res chain seq x y z
N MET A 1 9.84 48.23 -73.71
CA MET A 1 10.55 47.39 -74.71
C MET A 1 11.55 46.51 -73.95
N PRO A 2 11.88 45.28 -74.39
CA PRO A 2 11.13 44.00 -74.31
C PRO A 2 11.88 42.93 -73.45
N MET A 3 11.23 41.94 -72.80
CA MET A 3 10.89 40.54 -73.19
C MET A 3 12.04 39.51 -73.38
N THR A 4 11.81 38.30 -72.81
CA THR A 4 12.28 36.93 -73.17
C THR A 4 13.75 36.53 -72.91
N SER A 5 14.17 35.30 -72.58
CA SER A 5 13.58 33.95 -72.45
C SER A 5 14.62 32.96 -71.84
N THR A 6 14.16 31.84 -71.28
CA THR A 6 14.86 30.59 -70.89
C THR A 6 15.53 29.85 -72.08
N PRO A 7 16.52 28.92 -71.91
CA PRO A 7 16.25 27.51 -71.51
C PRO A 7 17.36 26.73 -70.71
N THR A 8 16.93 25.53 -70.30
CA THR A 8 17.53 24.40 -69.53
C THR A 8 18.77 23.73 -70.15
N PRO A 9 19.58 22.97 -69.35
CA PRO A 9 19.79 21.54 -69.67
C PRO A 9 19.73 20.59 -68.45
N ALA A 10 19.74 19.29 -68.76
CA ALA A 10 19.13 18.20 -68.00
C ALA A 10 20.12 17.22 -67.30
N MET A 11 19.53 16.42 -66.39
CA MET A 11 19.82 15.02 -66.00
C MET A 11 21.21 14.60 -65.46
N ALA A 12 21.21 14.05 -64.23
CA ALA A 12 21.43 12.61 -63.97
C ALA A 12 21.09 12.25 -62.50
N LYS A 13 20.09 11.39 -62.29
CA LYS A 13 19.80 10.73 -61.00
C LYS A 13 20.48 9.36 -60.96
N GLN A 14 21.22 9.07 -59.88
CA GLN A 14 21.78 7.75 -59.60
C GLN A 14 20.80 6.93 -58.73
N THR A 15 20.61 5.67 -59.11
CA THR A 15 19.79 4.66 -58.42
C THR A 15 20.73 3.58 -57.84
N PRO A 16 20.60 3.16 -56.57
CA PRO A 16 21.33 2.00 -56.05
C PRO A 16 20.64 0.66 -56.36
N LYS A 17 21.46 -0.35 -56.68
CA LYS A 17 21.09 -1.71 -57.13
C LYS A 17 20.56 -2.62 -56.01
N GLN A 18 19.58 -3.45 -56.35
CA GLN A 18 19.09 -4.61 -55.59
C GLN A 18 20.02 -5.85 -55.70
N PRO A 19 20.01 -6.77 -54.70
CA PRO A 19 20.74 -8.04 -54.75
C PRO A 19 19.94 -9.17 -55.43
N PRO A 20 20.61 -10.17 -56.04
CA PRO A 20 19.93 -11.31 -56.67
C PRO A 20 19.75 -12.53 -55.75
N THR A 21 18.75 -13.36 -56.09
CA THR A 21 18.50 -14.74 -55.59
C THR A 21 18.30 -15.66 -56.81
N PRO A 22 18.13 -17.00 -56.66
CA PRO A 22 19.15 -18.06 -56.70
C PRO A 22 19.05 -18.97 -57.96
N THR A 23 20.00 -19.89 -58.15
CA THR A 23 19.80 -21.04 -59.05
C THR A 23 20.32 -22.35 -58.45
N ALA A 24 19.50 -23.39 -58.60
CA ALA A 24 19.68 -24.75 -58.11
C ALA A 24 20.54 -25.62 -59.05
N LYS A 25 21.10 -26.71 -58.52
CA LYS A 25 21.28 -28.00 -59.22
C LYS A 25 21.38 -29.15 -58.21
N ALA A 26 20.62 -30.20 -58.48
CA ALA A 26 20.51 -31.44 -57.72
C ALA A 26 21.44 -32.54 -58.29
N THR A 27 21.89 -33.51 -57.48
CA THR A 27 21.52 -34.95 -57.60
C THR A 27 22.26 -35.88 -56.61
N LYS A 28 21.45 -36.74 -55.96
CA LYS A 28 21.59 -38.18 -55.60
C LYS A 28 22.75 -38.72 -54.74
N ALA A 29 22.43 -39.26 -53.55
CA ALA A 29 22.27 -40.70 -53.25
C ALA A 29 22.45 -40.97 -51.73
N THR A 30 21.67 -41.90 -51.16
CA THR A 30 21.70 -42.31 -49.73
C THR A 30 22.16 -43.77 -49.61
N PRO A 31 22.96 -44.14 -48.59
CA PRO A 31 22.46 -45.13 -47.61
C PRO A 31 22.92 -44.95 -46.14
N THR A 32 21.94 -45.04 -45.23
CA THR A 32 21.89 -45.62 -43.87
C THR A 32 23.07 -45.61 -42.87
N ARG A 33 22.72 -45.18 -41.63
CA ARG A 33 22.97 -45.80 -40.29
C ARG A 33 24.08 -45.19 -39.38
N LYS A 34 23.65 -44.42 -38.37
CA LYS A 34 23.77 -44.72 -36.90
C LYS A 34 23.27 -43.51 -36.08
N ARG A 35 22.31 -43.74 -35.18
CA ARG A 35 21.87 -42.75 -34.17
C ARG A 35 22.99 -42.54 -33.14
N PRO A 36 23.43 -41.31 -32.84
CA PRO A 36 24.20 -41.05 -31.62
C PRO A 36 23.28 -41.20 -30.40
N LYS A 37 23.79 -41.86 -29.35
CA LYS A 37 23.09 -42.14 -28.10
C LYS A 37 22.59 -40.84 -27.46
N LEU A 38 21.29 -40.74 -27.16
CA LEU A 38 20.79 -39.71 -26.24
C LEU A 38 21.34 -40.03 -24.85
N CYS A 39 22.12 -39.11 -24.27
CA CYS A 39 22.28 -39.07 -22.81
C CYS A 39 20.90 -38.86 -22.17
N PRO A 40 20.54 -39.59 -21.10
CA PRO A 40 19.36 -39.25 -20.33
C PRO A 40 19.56 -37.86 -19.70
N PRO A 41 18.53 -37.00 -19.67
CA PRO A 41 18.64 -35.72 -19.00
C PRO A 41 18.88 -35.97 -17.50
N ASP A 42 19.93 -35.31 -17.00
CA ASP A 42 20.29 -35.25 -15.59
C ASP A 42 19.06 -34.82 -14.76
N VAL A 43 18.60 -35.71 -13.90
CA VAL A 43 17.51 -35.45 -12.96
C VAL A 43 18.12 -34.80 -11.73
N THR A 44 18.52 -33.54 -11.86
CA THR A 44 18.95 -32.72 -10.74
C THR A 44 18.03 -31.52 -10.54
N ASP A 45 17.36 -31.56 -9.40
CA ASP A 45 16.83 -30.43 -8.64
C ASP A 45 15.72 -29.59 -9.28
N ARG A 46 14.47 -30.11 -9.25
CA ARG A 46 13.26 -29.28 -9.28
C ARG A 46 13.07 -28.50 -7.97
N ARG A 47 14.11 -27.80 -7.50
CA ARG A 47 13.89 -26.65 -6.61
C ARG A 47 13.14 -25.62 -7.42
N ARG A 48 11.82 -25.53 -7.20
CA ARG A 48 10.99 -24.40 -7.62
C ARG A 48 11.78 -23.13 -7.30
N ARG A 49 12.34 -22.48 -8.33
CA ARG A 49 12.83 -21.11 -8.20
C ARG A 49 11.70 -20.33 -7.52
N PRO A 50 11.94 -19.61 -6.42
CA PRO A 50 10.90 -18.80 -5.81
C PRO A 50 10.33 -17.91 -6.91
N ALA A 51 9.00 -17.94 -7.08
CA ALA A 51 8.32 -17.15 -8.09
C ALA A 51 8.88 -15.73 -8.01
N GLY A 52 9.43 -15.25 -9.13
CA GLY A 52 10.07 -13.94 -9.22
C GLY A 52 9.17 -12.88 -8.59
N ARG A 53 9.76 -11.83 -8.02
CA ARG A 53 8.99 -10.72 -7.47
C ARG A 53 8.07 -10.21 -8.59
N ILE A 54 6.78 -10.52 -8.58
CA ILE A 54 5.85 -9.85 -9.48
C ILE A 54 5.81 -8.43 -8.96
N ALA A 55 6.37 -7.52 -9.75
CA ALA A 55 6.36 -6.10 -9.45
C ALA A 55 4.89 -5.67 -9.28
N PRO A 56 4.52 -4.94 -8.23
CA PRO A 56 3.19 -4.35 -8.07
C PRO A 56 2.67 -3.68 -9.35
N GLU A 57 3.57 -3.06 -10.11
CA GLU A 57 3.35 -2.40 -11.39
C GLU A 57 2.95 -3.41 -12.48
N ALA A 58 3.55 -4.61 -12.47
CA ALA A 58 3.19 -5.70 -13.38
C ALA A 58 1.81 -6.30 -13.04
N LEU A 59 1.44 -6.39 -11.75
CA LEU A 59 0.08 -6.80 -11.34
C LEU A 59 -0.99 -5.78 -11.74
N ALA A 60 -0.64 -4.49 -11.71
CA ALA A 60 -1.52 -3.43 -12.19
C ALA A 60 -1.68 -3.51 -13.72
N ALA A 61 -0.57 -3.64 -14.45
CA ALA A 61 -0.56 -3.75 -15.91
C ALA A 61 -1.31 -4.99 -16.43
N GLU A 62 -1.20 -6.14 -15.77
CA GLU A 62 -1.96 -7.36 -16.11
C GLU A 62 -3.48 -7.22 -15.90
N ARG A 63 -3.93 -6.26 -15.09
CA ARG A 63 -5.35 -6.02 -14.80
C ARG A 63 -6.03 -4.99 -15.71
N GLY A 64 -5.29 -4.23 -16.53
CA GLY A 64 -5.80 -3.08 -17.28
C GLY A 64 -5.77 -1.78 -16.47
N SER A 65 -6.67 -0.82 -16.75
CA SER A 65 -6.81 0.43 -15.98
C SER A 65 -7.32 0.12 -14.56
N ALA A 66 -6.41 -0.22 -13.66
CA ALA A 66 -6.74 -0.62 -12.30
C ALA A 66 -7.33 0.59 -11.56
N LEU A 67 -8.65 0.55 -11.35
CA LEU A 67 -9.36 1.62 -10.63
C LEU A 67 -8.81 1.74 -9.19
N GLU A 68 -8.73 2.97 -8.71
CA GLU A 68 -8.22 3.33 -7.38
C GLU A 68 -9.24 4.13 -6.58
N GLY A 69 -9.13 4.06 -5.26
CA GLY A 69 -9.88 4.93 -4.37
C GLY A 69 -11.39 4.85 -4.59
N LEU A 70 -12.02 6.00 -4.81
CA LEU A 70 -13.46 6.13 -5.06
C LEU A 70 -13.92 5.48 -6.36
N ASP A 71 -13.12 5.57 -7.42
CA ASP A 71 -13.48 4.99 -8.72
C ASP A 71 -13.61 3.47 -8.63
N TRP A 72 -12.75 2.84 -7.82
CA TRP A 72 -12.88 1.42 -7.53
C TRP A 72 -14.09 1.11 -6.66
N LEU A 73 -14.41 1.97 -5.69
CA LEU A 73 -15.52 1.75 -4.78
C LEU A 73 -16.89 1.90 -5.48
N GLY A 74 -16.99 2.82 -6.45
CA GLY A 74 -18.20 3.07 -7.24
C GLY A 74 -19.42 3.57 -6.45
N ARG A 75 -19.23 4.00 -5.20
CA ARG A 75 -20.27 4.52 -4.30
C ARG A 75 -19.65 5.43 -3.22
N PRO A 76 -20.43 6.32 -2.58
CA PRO A 76 -19.89 7.18 -1.52
C PRO A 76 -19.46 6.36 -0.29
N PRO A 77 -18.36 6.76 0.38
CA PRO A 77 -17.94 6.12 1.62
C PRO A 77 -18.91 6.45 2.77
N GLU A 78 -19.45 5.40 3.38
CA GLU A 78 -20.41 5.51 4.47
C GLU A 78 -19.72 5.87 5.80
N ALA A 79 -20.31 6.78 6.58
CA ALA A 79 -19.91 7.04 7.96
C ALA A 79 -20.66 6.20 8.99
N THR A 80 -21.87 5.75 8.67
CA THR A 80 -22.72 4.97 9.59
C THR A 80 -22.38 3.48 9.54
N ALA A 81 -22.29 2.85 10.70
CA ALA A 81 -22.04 1.41 10.82
C ALA A 81 -23.31 0.59 10.57
N SER A 82 -23.40 -0.08 9.42
CA SER A 82 -24.50 -1.00 9.09
C SER A 82 -24.57 -2.18 10.08
N LEU A 83 -25.75 -2.82 10.17
CA LEU A 83 -25.94 -4.00 11.03
C LEU A 83 -24.96 -5.12 10.70
N LEU A 84 -24.75 -5.38 9.40
CA LEU A 84 -23.77 -6.36 8.94
C LEU A 84 -22.34 -6.00 9.38
N TYR A 85 -21.94 -4.73 9.27
CA TYR A 85 -20.64 -4.28 9.75
C TYR A 85 -20.49 -4.48 11.27
N ARG A 86 -21.51 -4.10 12.05
CA ARG A 86 -21.52 -4.30 13.52
C ARG A 86 -21.41 -5.77 13.90
N LEU A 87 -22.14 -6.65 13.20
CA LEU A 87 -22.08 -8.10 13.38
C LEU A 87 -20.69 -8.65 13.04
N LEU A 88 -20.11 -8.26 11.90
CA LEU A 88 -18.77 -8.69 11.51
C LEU A 88 -17.70 -8.20 12.49
N ARG A 89 -17.83 -6.97 12.99
CA ARG A 89 -16.96 -6.44 14.04
C ARG A 89 -17.09 -7.24 15.34
N LEU A 90 -18.30 -7.67 15.71
CA LEU A 90 -18.52 -8.53 16.87
C LEU A 90 -17.87 -9.92 16.69
N VAL A 91 -18.06 -10.55 15.53
CA VAL A 91 -17.43 -11.83 15.19
C VAL A 91 -15.91 -11.71 15.18
N ALA A 92 -15.36 -10.65 14.58
CA ALA A 92 -13.93 -10.39 14.60
C ALA A 92 -13.40 -10.23 16.03
N ARG A 93 -14.10 -9.49 16.89
CA ARG A 93 -13.76 -9.38 18.32
C ARG A 93 -13.79 -10.74 19.02
N PHE A 94 -14.80 -11.57 18.75
CA PHE A 94 -14.85 -12.93 19.30
C PHE A 94 -13.63 -13.75 18.89
N ILE A 95 -13.27 -13.76 17.61
CA ILE A 95 -12.08 -14.46 17.11
C ILE A 95 -10.81 -13.93 17.79
N ILE A 96 -10.65 -12.61 17.87
CA ILE A 96 -9.46 -11.95 18.44
C ILE A 96 -9.30 -12.27 19.93
N PHE A 97 -10.36 -12.10 20.73
CA PHE A 97 -10.28 -12.20 22.20
C PHE A 97 -10.52 -13.60 22.74
N VAL A 98 -11.32 -14.43 22.06
CA VAL A 98 -11.67 -15.79 22.54
C VAL A 98 -10.80 -16.85 21.86
N VAL A 99 -10.78 -16.85 20.51
CA VAL A 99 -10.06 -17.90 19.75
C VAL A 99 -8.55 -17.67 19.81
N PHE A 100 -8.09 -16.46 19.48
CA PHE A 100 -6.67 -16.12 19.51
C PHE A 100 -6.17 -15.64 20.88
N ARG A 101 -7.09 -15.35 21.81
CA ARG A 101 -6.79 -14.92 23.19
C ARG A 101 -5.91 -13.67 23.23
N PHE A 102 -5.94 -12.83 22.20
CA PHE A 102 -5.13 -11.62 22.14
C PHE A 102 -5.53 -10.66 23.26
N ARG A 103 -4.54 -9.99 23.83
CA ARG A 103 -4.69 -9.05 24.92
C ARG A 103 -4.37 -7.65 24.40
N ILE A 104 -5.42 -6.95 23.97
CA ILE A 104 -5.31 -5.62 23.40
C ILE A 104 -5.66 -4.58 24.47
N ARG A 105 -4.78 -3.59 24.68
CA ARG A 105 -5.07 -2.42 25.51
C ARG A 105 -5.02 -1.15 24.66
N THR A 106 -6.05 -0.32 24.77
CA THR A 106 -6.10 0.98 24.11
C THR A 106 -6.25 2.07 25.17
N SER A 107 -5.64 3.22 24.92
CA SER A 107 -5.73 4.43 25.75
C SER A 107 -5.86 5.67 24.87
N GLY A 108 -6.31 6.80 25.42
CA GLY A 108 -6.39 8.06 24.70
C GLY A 108 -7.63 8.24 23.82
N GLN A 109 -8.63 7.35 23.93
CA GLN A 109 -9.83 7.36 23.08
C GLN A 109 -10.69 8.62 23.30
N GLU A 110 -10.51 9.31 24.42
CA GLU A 110 -11.07 10.63 24.71
C GLU A 110 -10.63 11.73 23.73
N ASN A 111 -9.50 11.54 23.03
CA ASN A 111 -9.03 12.47 22.00
C ASN A 111 -9.74 12.29 20.65
N ILE A 112 -10.61 11.29 20.50
CA ILE A 112 -11.24 10.99 19.20
C ILE A 112 -12.34 12.03 18.90
N PRO A 113 -12.25 12.75 17.77
CA PRO A 113 -13.33 13.64 17.34
C PRO A 113 -14.62 12.89 17.01
N ALA A 114 -15.75 13.57 17.09
CA ALA A 114 -17.07 12.96 16.86
C ALA A 114 -17.26 12.44 15.43
N GLY A 115 -16.55 12.98 14.44
CA GLY A 115 -16.70 12.67 13.02
C GLY A 115 -15.63 13.33 12.18
N GLY A 116 -15.45 12.86 10.94
CA GLY A 116 -14.71 13.57 9.89
C GLY A 116 -13.26 13.92 10.26
N TYR A 117 -12.40 12.92 10.41
CA TYR A 117 -11.00 13.15 10.74
C TYR A 117 -10.07 12.19 10.01
N PHE A 118 -8.82 12.62 9.91
CA PHE A 118 -7.73 11.84 9.33
C PHE A 118 -6.96 11.13 10.46
N LEU A 119 -7.10 9.82 10.56
CA LEU A 119 -6.28 8.99 11.43
C LEU A 119 -4.94 8.62 10.78
N VAL A 120 -3.84 8.93 11.45
CA VAL A 120 -2.50 8.50 11.02
C VAL A 120 -1.92 7.52 12.04
N ALA A 121 -1.72 6.26 11.65
CA ALA A 121 -1.34 5.19 12.55
C ALA A 121 0.09 4.68 12.30
N ALA A 122 0.89 4.57 13.35
CA ALA A 122 2.24 3.98 13.33
C ALA A 122 2.56 3.36 14.70
N ALA A 123 3.42 2.36 14.86
CA ALA A 123 4.20 1.73 13.82
C ALA A 123 3.40 0.68 13.02
N HIS A 124 3.75 0.51 11.73
CA HIS A 124 3.17 -0.50 10.86
C HIS A 124 4.04 -1.76 10.80
N ARG A 125 3.68 -2.78 11.59
CA ARG A 125 4.52 -3.95 11.87
C ARG A 125 3.88 -5.29 11.51
N GLY A 126 2.56 -5.34 11.27
CA GLY A 126 1.92 -6.60 10.90
C GLY A 126 0.57 -6.44 10.21
N TRP A 127 0.06 -7.55 9.67
CA TRP A 127 -1.29 -7.59 9.08
C TRP A 127 -2.39 -7.33 10.10
N MET A 128 -2.08 -7.42 11.40
CA MET A 128 -3.01 -7.17 12.50
C MET A 128 -3.27 -5.67 12.73
N ASP A 129 -2.44 -4.77 12.18
CA ASP A 129 -2.52 -3.33 12.46
C ASP A 129 -3.88 -2.70 12.10
N PRO A 130 -4.50 -2.97 10.93
CA PRO A 130 -5.83 -2.45 10.65
C PRO A 130 -6.88 -2.90 11.67
N PHE A 131 -6.77 -4.11 12.22
CA PHE A 131 -7.68 -4.61 13.24
C PHE A 131 -7.46 -3.91 14.59
N LEU A 132 -6.20 -3.62 14.93
CA LEU A 132 -5.86 -2.86 16.12
C LEU A 132 -6.35 -1.40 16.03
N VAL A 133 -6.24 -0.79 14.85
CA VAL A 133 -6.85 0.51 14.55
C VAL A 133 -8.37 0.45 14.73
N MET A 134 -9.05 -0.50 14.08
CA MET A 134 -10.51 -0.64 14.22
C MET A 134 -10.96 -0.95 15.65
N GLN A 135 -10.12 -1.60 16.46
CA GLN A 135 -10.38 -1.85 17.87
C GLN A 135 -10.20 -0.59 18.72
N ALA A 136 -9.27 0.29 18.35
CA ALA A 136 -9.01 1.55 19.03
C ALA A 136 -10.08 2.61 18.76
N LEU A 137 -10.84 2.47 17.68
CA LEU A 137 -11.91 3.39 17.30
C LEU A 137 -13.29 2.94 17.81
N PRO A 138 -14.25 3.87 17.98
CA PRO A 138 -15.65 3.50 18.13
C PRO A 138 -16.16 2.75 16.89
N SER A 139 -17.31 2.09 16.99
CA SER A 139 -17.92 1.44 15.82
C SER A 139 -18.42 2.45 14.78
N GLN A 140 -18.66 3.69 15.19
CA GLN A 140 -19.13 4.80 14.37
C GLN A 140 -18.47 6.08 14.88
N PRO A 141 -17.97 6.98 14.00
CA PRO A 141 -17.95 6.89 12.53
C PRO A 141 -17.14 5.70 11.97
N ARG A 142 -17.51 5.22 10.77
CA ARG A 142 -16.78 4.12 10.11
C ARG A 142 -15.38 4.55 9.68
N CYS A 143 -14.43 3.62 9.79
CA CYS A 143 -13.05 3.79 9.35
C CYS A 143 -12.82 3.23 7.94
N TRP A 144 -12.17 4.00 7.10
CA TRP A 144 -11.78 3.68 5.73
C TRP A 144 -10.27 3.78 5.60
N PHE A 145 -9.62 2.65 5.29
CA PHE A 145 -8.17 2.61 5.12
C PHE A 145 -7.79 2.91 3.67
N LEU A 146 -6.80 3.78 3.47
CA LEU A 146 -6.07 3.81 2.21
C LEU A 146 -4.99 2.71 2.25
N GLY A 147 -5.11 1.69 1.38
CA GLY A 147 -4.27 0.51 1.47
C GLY A 147 -3.79 -0.03 0.13
N SER A 148 -2.65 -0.72 0.16
CA SER A 148 -2.04 -1.31 -1.02
C SER A 148 -2.92 -2.44 -1.58
N ALA A 149 -3.41 -2.26 -2.80
CA ALA A 149 -4.22 -3.23 -3.51
C ALA A 149 -3.46 -4.56 -3.76
N PRO A 150 -2.18 -4.57 -4.20
CA PRO A 150 -1.41 -5.81 -4.36
C PRO A 150 -1.28 -6.64 -3.08
N SER A 151 -1.17 -5.98 -1.92
CA SER A 151 -1.05 -6.68 -0.63
C SER A 151 -2.40 -7.22 -0.14
N THR A 152 -3.50 -6.60 -0.56
CA THR A 152 -4.83 -6.88 -0.03
C THR A 152 -5.63 -7.80 -0.95
N PHE A 153 -5.56 -7.62 -2.26
CA PHE A 153 -6.31 -8.37 -3.26
C PHE A 153 -5.51 -9.59 -3.75
N THR A 154 -5.11 -10.43 -2.80
CA THR A 154 -4.42 -11.69 -3.08
C THR A 154 -5.31 -12.71 -3.79
N SER A 155 -6.63 -12.49 -3.82
CA SER A 155 -7.62 -13.32 -4.52
C SER A 155 -8.85 -12.50 -4.95
N ARG A 156 -9.51 -12.92 -6.04
CA ARG A 156 -10.74 -12.27 -6.57
C ARG A 156 -11.92 -12.30 -5.59
N TRP A 157 -12.03 -13.33 -4.74
CA TRP A 157 -13.11 -13.41 -3.75
C TRP A 157 -12.88 -12.41 -2.61
N ARG A 158 -11.62 -12.20 -2.19
CA ARG A 158 -11.27 -11.25 -1.13
C ARG A 158 -11.53 -9.82 -1.58
N GLU A 159 -11.18 -9.51 -2.82
CA GLU A 159 -11.51 -8.21 -3.43
C GLU A 159 -13.03 -7.97 -3.48
N ARG A 160 -13.82 -8.93 -3.98
CA ARG A 160 -15.30 -8.82 -4.00
C ARG A 160 -15.90 -8.66 -2.61
N LEU A 161 -15.36 -9.36 -1.61
CA LEU A 161 -15.78 -9.23 -0.22
C LEU A 161 -15.51 -7.83 0.31
N ILE A 162 -14.28 -7.33 0.14
CA ILE A 162 -13.89 -5.99 0.60
C ILE A 162 -14.69 -4.90 -0.12
N HIS A 163 -14.90 -5.04 -1.44
CA HIS A 163 -15.72 -4.12 -2.22
C HIS A 163 -17.14 -4.02 -1.67
N ARG A 164 -17.75 -5.15 -1.32
CA ARG A 164 -19.11 -5.20 -0.72
C ARG A 164 -19.15 -4.66 0.71
N LEU A 165 -18.16 -5.01 1.54
CA LEU A 165 -18.13 -4.56 2.94
C LEU A 165 -17.75 -3.09 3.09
N GLY A 166 -16.92 -2.57 2.19
CA GLY A 166 -16.28 -1.26 2.32
C GLY A 166 -15.19 -1.25 3.41
N GLY A 167 -14.66 -0.07 3.68
CA GLY A 167 -13.60 0.14 4.69
C GLY A 167 -12.17 0.06 4.16
N LEU A 168 -11.97 -0.20 2.87
CA LEU A 168 -10.67 -0.10 2.21
C LEU A 168 -10.82 0.62 0.87
N LEU A 169 -9.93 1.57 0.61
CA LEU A 169 -9.74 2.27 -0.65
C LEU A 169 -8.40 1.82 -1.24
N PRO A 170 -8.40 1.08 -2.36
CA PRO A 170 -7.19 0.50 -2.91
C PRO A 170 -6.31 1.53 -3.62
N VAL A 171 -5.00 1.33 -3.47
CA VAL A 171 -3.95 2.06 -4.19
C VAL A 171 -3.08 1.08 -4.95
N TRP A 172 -2.81 1.36 -6.22
CA TRP A 172 -1.83 0.64 -7.04
C TRP A 172 -0.55 1.47 -7.13
N ARG A 173 0.60 0.83 -6.93
CA ARG A 173 1.88 1.52 -7.11
C ARG A 173 2.06 1.78 -8.61
N GLY A 174 2.23 3.06 -8.97
CA GLY A 174 2.32 3.51 -10.36
C GLY A 174 0.98 3.68 -11.10
N GLY A 175 -0.17 3.51 -10.43
CA GLY A 175 -1.48 3.42 -11.08
C GLY A 175 -2.22 4.75 -11.28
N VAL A 176 -2.30 5.62 -10.26
CA VAL A 176 -3.02 6.91 -10.33
C VAL A 176 -2.31 7.97 -9.49
N GLY A 177 -2.34 9.23 -9.94
CA GLY A 177 -1.73 10.37 -9.23
C GLY A 177 -2.36 10.64 -7.86
N ILE A 178 -1.65 11.41 -7.02
CA ILE A 178 -2.04 11.73 -5.64
C ILE A 178 -3.45 12.35 -5.52
N ASP A 179 -3.93 13.00 -6.58
CA ASP A 179 -5.25 13.66 -6.62
C ASP A 179 -6.40 12.69 -6.37
N GLN A 180 -6.32 11.45 -6.86
CA GLN A 180 -7.36 10.44 -6.62
C GLN A 180 -7.42 10.02 -5.14
N HIS A 181 -6.27 9.98 -4.47
CA HIS A 181 -6.20 9.68 -3.03
C HIS A 181 -6.70 10.86 -2.20
N VAL A 182 -6.43 12.09 -2.64
CA VAL A 182 -6.98 13.31 -2.05
C VAL A 182 -8.50 13.33 -2.20
N ALA A 183 -9.04 13.06 -3.39
CA ALA A 183 -10.48 12.98 -3.62
C ALA A 183 -11.14 11.93 -2.72
N SER A 184 -10.50 10.76 -2.59
CA SER A 184 -10.91 9.70 -1.68
C SER A 184 -10.96 10.14 -0.23
N ALA A 185 -9.90 10.79 0.27
CA ALA A 185 -9.84 11.30 1.63
C ALA A 185 -10.91 12.38 1.87
N ARG A 186 -11.08 13.33 0.94
CA ARG A 186 -12.13 14.36 1.02
C ARG A 186 -13.52 13.74 1.11
N ALA A 187 -13.84 12.76 0.26
CA ALA A 187 -15.15 12.13 0.29
C ALA A 187 -15.42 11.39 1.60
N VAL A 188 -14.43 10.66 2.14
CA VAL A 188 -14.55 9.98 3.43
C VAL A 188 -14.81 11.00 4.55
N ILE A 189 -13.99 12.04 4.63
CA ILE A 189 -14.09 13.04 5.69
C ILE A 189 -15.36 13.88 5.57
N ALA A 190 -15.76 14.27 4.35
CA ALA A 190 -16.99 15.03 4.09
C ALA A 190 -18.26 14.25 4.47
N ASN A 191 -18.24 12.92 4.38
CA ASN A 191 -19.33 12.08 4.89
C ASN A 191 -19.32 11.94 6.43
N GLY A 192 -18.34 12.52 7.13
CA GLY A 192 -18.16 12.38 8.58
C GLY A 192 -17.47 11.07 8.97
N ALA A 193 -16.95 10.30 8.02
CA ALA A 193 -16.23 9.06 8.27
C ALA A 193 -14.74 9.32 8.64
N VAL A 194 -14.03 8.26 9.03
CA VAL A 194 -12.61 8.32 9.39
C VAL A 194 -11.77 7.85 8.21
N PHE A 195 -10.87 8.71 7.73
CA PHE A 195 -9.87 8.31 6.74
C PHE A 195 -8.61 7.88 7.47
N ALA A 196 -8.18 6.64 7.30
CA ALA A 196 -7.03 6.06 8.00
C ALA A 196 -5.89 5.72 7.06
N GLN A 197 -4.67 6.08 7.45
CA GLN A 197 -3.46 5.75 6.69
C GLN A 197 -2.31 5.38 7.62
N MET A 198 -1.46 4.45 7.15
CA MET A 198 -0.17 4.18 7.76
C MET A 198 0.93 4.85 6.92
N PRO A 199 1.64 5.86 7.47
CA PRO A 199 2.53 6.71 6.70
C PRO A 199 3.82 5.99 6.25
N GLU A 200 4.19 4.87 6.86
CA GLU A 200 5.33 4.03 6.44
C GLU A 200 5.12 3.38 5.04
N GLY A 201 3.86 3.16 4.65
CA GLY A 201 3.48 2.63 3.32
C GLY A 201 3.89 1.17 3.04
N THR A 202 4.51 0.49 4.00
CA THR A 202 4.82 -0.94 3.98
C THR A 202 4.93 -1.47 5.41
N VAL A 203 4.82 -2.79 5.55
CA VAL A 203 4.96 -3.50 6.83
C VAL A 203 6.42 -3.90 6.98
N SER A 204 7.22 -3.08 7.67
CA SER A 204 8.69 -3.15 7.57
C SER A 204 9.38 -2.40 8.69
N GLY A 205 10.43 -2.98 9.28
CA GLY A 205 11.30 -2.35 10.29
C GLY A 205 11.23 -3.01 11.68
N PRO A 206 12.09 -2.61 12.62
CA PRO A 206 12.22 -3.25 13.93
C PRO A 206 11.01 -3.01 14.84
N ALA A 207 10.82 -3.90 15.81
CA ALA A 207 9.77 -3.77 16.82
C ALA A 207 10.03 -2.54 17.69
N GLY A 208 8.96 -1.83 18.07
CA GLY A 208 9.03 -0.70 18.99
C GLY A 208 9.57 0.61 18.43
N LEU A 209 9.97 0.65 17.16
CA LEU A 209 10.36 1.87 16.47
C LEU A 209 9.37 2.16 15.34
N ILE A 210 9.31 3.41 14.90
CA ILE A 210 8.63 3.80 13.66
C ILE A 210 9.64 3.77 12.49
N GLY A 211 9.17 3.40 11.30
CA GLY A 211 9.95 3.52 10.07
C GLY A 211 9.82 4.92 9.46
N PRO A 212 10.59 5.22 8.40
CA PRO A 212 10.49 6.50 7.71
C PRO A 212 9.10 6.67 7.09
N PHE A 213 8.54 7.87 7.23
CA PHE A 213 7.24 8.21 6.66
C PHE A 213 7.37 8.63 5.19
N ARG A 214 6.43 8.17 4.36
CA ARG A 214 6.34 8.58 2.95
C ARG A 214 5.56 9.88 2.83
N THR A 215 6.05 10.83 2.04
CA THR A 215 5.46 12.17 1.91
C THR A 215 3.99 12.19 1.44
N GLY A 216 3.52 11.15 0.74
CA GLY A 216 2.16 11.11 0.18
C GLY A 216 1.04 11.27 1.22
N TRP A 217 1.22 10.78 2.45
CA TRP A 217 0.20 10.98 3.50
C TRP A 217 0.04 12.46 3.86
N ALA A 218 1.16 13.18 3.94
CA ALA A 218 1.19 14.58 4.33
C ALA A 218 0.65 15.48 3.23
N VAL A 219 0.89 15.16 1.95
CA VAL A 219 0.25 15.86 0.81
C VAL A 219 -1.28 15.70 0.87
N ILE A 220 -1.77 14.50 1.15
CA ILE A 220 -3.21 14.27 1.34
C ILE A 220 -3.72 15.12 2.51
N ALA A 221 -3.02 15.10 3.64
CA ALA A 221 -3.42 15.83 4.85
C ALA A 221 -3.46 17.36 4.61
N LEU A 222 -2.45 17.92 3.95
CA LEU A 222 -2.39 19.34 3.59
C LEU A 222 -3.59 19.77 2.76
N ARG A 223 -3.89 19.01 1.70
CA ARG A 223 -4.97 19.38 0.77
C ARG A 223 -6.34 19.22 1.40
N VAL A 224 -6.53 18.18 2.21
CA VAL A 224 -7.81 17.89 2.87
C VAL A 224 -8.09 18.86 4.03
N ASP A 225 -7.05 19.31 4.73
CA ASP A 225 -7.10 20.23 5.88
C ASP A 225 -8.13 19.82 6.96
N ALA A 226 -8.15 18.53 7.28
CA ALA A 226 -9.00 17.95 8.32
C ALA A 226 -8.22 17.75 9.64
N PRO A 227 -8.92 17.61 10.79
CA PRO A 227 -8.28 17.21 12.04
C PRO A 227 -7.50 15.90 11.87
N ILE A 228 -6.27 15.88 12.39
CA ILE A 228 -5.38 14.72 12.32
C ILE A 228 -5.33 14.07 13.70
N VAL A 229 -5.61 12.77 13.76
CA VAL A 229 -5.55 11.97 14.98
C VAL A 229 -4.38 10.99 14.86
N PRO A 230 -3.26 11.25 15.58
CA PRO A 230 -2.15 10.32 15.60
C PRO A 230 -2.48 9.09 16.47
N LEU A 231 -2.09 7.91 16.01
CA LEU A 231 -2.30 6.65 16.73
C LEU A 231 -0.99 5.87 16.80
N ALA A 232 -0.48 5.69 18.02
CA ALA A 232 0.66 4.83 18.31
C ALA A 232 0.22 3.37 18.46
N ILE A 233 0.97 2.44 17.87
CA ILE A 233 0.72 0.99 17.85
C ILE A 233 2.01 0.23 18.18
N ALA A 234 1.89 -0.82 19.01
CA ALA A 234 2.96 -1.78 19.26
C ALA A 234 2.44 -3.21 19.48
N GLY A 235 3.29 -4.20 19.20
CA GLY A 235 3.09 -5.61 19.55
C GLY A 235 2.55 -6.50 18.42
N THR A 236 2.50 -6.00 17.19
CA THR A 236 1.92 -6.66 16.02
C THR A 236 2.95 -7.28 15.07
N GLU A 237 4.25 -7.04 15.30
CA GLU A 237 5.38 -7.60 14.55
C GLU A 237 5.43 -9.13 14.55
N GLU A 238 4.87 -9.75 15.59
CA GLU A 238 4.82 -11.18 15.78
C GLU A 238 3.52 -11.56 16.47
N LEU A 239 2.85 -12.60 15.95
CA LEU A 239 1.56 -13.05 16.45
C LEU A 239 1.63 -14.51 16.88
N TYR A 240 1.15 -14.79 18.09
CA TYR A 240 0.97 -16.11 18.68
C TYR A 240 -0.22 -16.08 19.63
N LEU A 241 -0.71 -17.25 20.03
CA LEU A 241 -1.86 -17.34 20.93
C LEU A 241 -1.57 -16.57 22.24
N GLY A 242 -2.46 -15.65 22.63
CA GLY A 242 -2.25 -14.85 23.85
C GLY A 242 -1.50 -13.53 23.66
N ARG A 243 -1.07 -13.18 22.43
CA ARG A 243 -0.24 -12.01 22.15
C ARG A 243 -0.78 -10.72 22.77
N ARG A 244 0.11 -9.95 23.42
CA ARG A 244 -0.16 -8.62 23.95
C ARG A 244 0.09 -7.55 22.89
N MET A 245 -0.87 -6.64 22.72
CA MET A 245 -0.76 -5.50 21.81
C MET A 245 -1.27 -4.26 22.53
N VAL A 246 -0.68 -3.11 22.22
CA VAL A 246 -1.06 -1.84 22.81
C VAL A 246 -1.24 -0.81 21.72
N SER A 247 -2.26 0.02 21.87
CA SER A 247 -2.43 1.24 21.09
C SER A 247 -2.70 2.44 21.98
N ARG A 248 -2.30 3.62 21.53
CA ARG A 248 -2.57 4.90 22.20
C ARG A 248 -2.97 5.93 21.17
N VAL A 249 -4.17 6.45 21.30
CA VAL A 249 -4.64 7.60 20.54
C VAL A 249 -4.04 8.85 21.18
N LEU A 250 -3.41 9.70 20.38
CA LEU A 250 -2.77 10.94 20.84
C LEU A 250 -3.73 12.12 20.69
N PRO A 251 -3.45 13.27 21.34
CA PRO A 251 -4.18 14.50 21.12
C PRO A 251 -4.26 14.88 19.64
N VAL A 252 -5.40 15.45 19.27
CA VAL A 252 -5.67 15.92 17.90
C VAL A 252 -4.69 17.03 17.52
N THR A 253 -4.24 17.01 16.27
CA THR A 253 -3.43 18.06 15.65
C THR A 253 -4.02 18.45 14.29
N SER A 254 -3.36 19.34 13.56
CA SER A 254 -3.76 19.75 12.21
C SER A 254 -2.58 19.74 11.25
N ALA A 255 -2.87 19.77 9.96
CA ALA A 255 -1.82 19.86 8.95
C ALA A 255 -0.96 21.12 9.14
N ARG A 256 -1.61 22.25 9.45
CA ARG A 256 -0.95 23.54 9.74
C ARG A 256 -0.03 23.48 10.96
N ALA A 257 -0.51 22.89 12.06
CA ALA A 257 0.29 22.76 13.28
C ALA A 257 1.54 21.89 13.04
N LEU A 258 1.40 20.77 12.33
CA LEU A 258 2.53 19.91 11.96
C LEU A 258 3.48 20.58 10.95
N ALA A 259 2.96 21.47 10.10
CA ALA A 259 3.74 22.21 9.12
C ALA A 259 4.50 23.41 9.73
N GLY A 260 4.18 23.80 10.97
CA GLY A 260 4.69 25.02 11.59
C GLY A 260 4.14 26.28 10.93
N LEU A 261 2.93 26.23 10.38
CA LEU A 261 2.27 27.36 9.71
C LEU A 261 1.41 28.13 10.70
N ASP A 262 1.49 29.45 10.65
CA ASP A 262 0.66 30.34 11.46
C ASP A 262 -0.83 30.22 11.10
N HIS A 263 -1.69 30.65 12.03
CA HIS A 263 -3.12 30.75 11.78
C HIS A 263 -3.40 31.73 10.63
N GLY A 264 -4.08 31.25 9.59
CA GLY A 264 -4.42 32.06 8.41
C GLY A 264 -3.36 32.13 7.32
N ALA A 265 -2.17 31.54 7.53
CA ALA A 265 -1.18 31.42 6.46
C ALA A 265 -1.76 30.67 5.25
N GLU A 266 -1.41 31.10 4.04
CA GLU A 266 -1.85 30.41 2.83
C GLU A 266 -1.20 29.02 2.77
N MET A 267 -1.97 28.03 2.31
CA MET A 267 -1.44 26.68 2.13
C MET A 267 -0.57 26.65 0.88
N PRO A 268 0.51 25.85 0.86
CA PRO A 268 1.38 25.77 -0.31
C PRO A 268 0.56 25.31 -1.54
N PRO A 269 0.78 25.90 -2.73
CA PRO A 269 -0.03 25.56 -3.90
C PRO A 269 0.17 24.08 -4.30
N PRO A 270 -0.90 23.36 -4.70
CA PRO A 270 -0.80 21.96 -5.09
C PRO A 270 0.18 21.70 -6.23
N GLY A 271 0.96 20.63 -6.12
CA GLY A 271 1.91 20.18 -7.15
C GLY A 271 3.23 20.96 -7.18
N THR A 272 3.42 21.91 -6.26
CA THR A 272 4.66 22.69 -6.16
C THR A 272 5.74 21.96 -5.35
N ARG A 273 6.99 22.39 -5.50
CA ARG A 273 8.09 21.94 -4.63
C ARG A 273 7.86 22.33 -3.18
N GLU A 274 7.29 23.51 -2.96
CA GLU A 274 6.96 24.02 -1.63
C GLU A 274 5.98 23.09 -0.90
N GLU A 275 4.95 22.58 -1.58
CA GLU A 275 4.03 21.58 -1.00
C GLU A 275 4.79 20.34 -0.53
N LEU A 276 5.72 19.83 -1.33
CA LEU A 276 6.50 18.63 -0.98
C LEU A 276 7.44 18.90 0.22
N ASP A 277 8.05 20.08 0.28
CA ASP A 277 8.92 20.47 1.39
C ASP A 277 8.14 20.62 2.69
N VAL A 278 6.97 21.26 2.65
CA VAL A 278 6.04 21.34 3.79
C VAL A 278 5.59 19.94 4.21
N ALA A 279 5.20 19.09 3.26
CA ALA A 279 4.76 17.72 3.53
C ALA A 279 5.86 16.86 4.17
N ARG A 280 7.13 17.06 3.79
CA ARG A 280 8.27 16.42 4.44
C ARG A 280 8.42 16.90 5.90
N ARG A 281 8.40 18.22 6.15
CA ARG A 281 8.45 18.76 7.52
C ARG A 281 7.32 18.24 8.41
N MET A 282 6.10 18.14 7.87
CA MET A 282 4.97 17.53 8.57
C MET A 282 5.20 16.06 8.91
N SER A 283 5.84 15.32 7.99
CA SER A 283 6.22 13.92 8.22
C SER A 283 7.20 13.78 9.37
N ASP A 284 8.21 14.63 9.41
CA ASP A 284 9.21 14.65 10.46
C ASP A 284 8.61 15.07 11.81
N ALA A 285 7.76 16.11 11.82
CA ALA A 285 7.05 16.58 13.01
C ALA A 285 6.11 15.50 13.58
N LEU A 286 5.34 14.83 12.73
CA LEU A 286 4.46 13.75 13.19
C LEU A 286 5.26 12.53 13.68
N ALA A 287 6.36 12.20 13.03
CA ALA A 287 7.27 11.14 13.47
C ALA A 287 7.85 11.44 14.86
N ALA A 288 8.26 12.70 15.11
CA ALA A 288 8.74 13.14 16.43
C ALA A 288 7.67 13.07 17.53
N ILE A 289 6.39 13.16 17.17
CA ILE A 289 5.27 12.99 18.10
C ILE A 289 4.97 11.51 18.37
N ILE A 290 4.85 10.69 17.33
CA ILE A 290 4.42 9.28 17.47
C ILE A 290 5.57 8.37 17.93
N GLY A 291 6.79 8.60 17.45
CA GLY A 291 7.97 7.74 17.67
C GLY A 291 8.24 7.47 19.16
N PRO A 292 8.44 8.49 20.00
CA PRO A 292 8.66 8.31 21.43
C PRO A 292 7.49 7.59 22.12
N VAL A 293 6.26 7.80 21.65
CA VAL A 293 5.10 7.10 22.21
C VAL A 293 5.14 5.61 21.87
N VAL A 294 5.46 5.24 20.62
CA VAL A 294 5.62 3.83 20.21
C VAL A 294 6.71 3.15 21.04
N GLU A 295 7.85 3.81 21.21
CA GLU A 295 8.95 3.32 22.06
C GLU A 295 8.49 3.11 23.52
N SER A 296 7.75 4.07 24.08
CA SER A 296 7.28 4.00 25.47
C SER A 296 6.25 2.88 25.70
N ILE A 297 5.40 2.56 24.71
CA ILE A 297 4.35 1.54 24.87
C ILE A 297 4.85 0.14 24.50
N HIS A 298 5.91 0.02 23.70
CA HIS A 298 6.40 -1.27 23.22
C HIS A 298 6.81 -2.25 24.33
N PRO A 299 7.55 -1.86 25.39
CA PRO A 299 7.92 -2.78 26.47
C PRO A 299 6.73 -3.53 27.11
N ARG A 300 5.54 -2.91 27.10
CA ARG A 300 4.30 -3.52 27.63
C ARG A 300 3.79 -4.70 26.78
N THR A 301 4.34 -4.87 25.59
CA THR A 301 4.04 -5.95 24.65
C THR A 301 5.12 -7.02 24.65
N VAL A 302 6.27 -6.80 25.27
CA VAL A 302 7.37 -7.78 25.29
C VAL A 302 7.06 -8.84 26.34
N ASP A 303 7.10 -10.11 25.92
CA ASP A 303 6.98 -11.24 26.83
C ASP A 303 8.36 -11.69 27.30
N PRO A 304 8.46 -12.31 28.49
CA PRO A 304 9.69 -12.94 28.95
C PRO A 304 10.24 -13.91 27.88
N VAL A 305 11.55 -14.11 27.88
CA VAL A 305 12.23 -14.93 26.85
C VAL A 305 11.67 -16.36 26.82
N GLU A 306 11.29 -16.88 27.98
CA GLU A 306 10.77 -18.23 28.18
C GLU A 306 9.29 -18.39 27.78
N HIS A 307 8.60 -17.30 27.42
CA HIS A 307 7.17 -17.36 27.14
C HIS A 307 6.85 -18.20 25.89
N PRO A 308 6.00 -19.24 25.99
CA PRO A 308 5.74 -20.13 24.87
C PRO A 308 4.93 -19.45 23.76
N ARG A 309 5.56 -19.27 22.58
CA ARG A 309 4.95 -18.62 21.42
C ARG A 309 4.20 -19.60 20.52
N ARG A 310 3.13 -20.20 21.06
CA ARG A 310 2.34 -21.23 20.35
C ARG A 310 1.73 -20.69 19.06
N PHE A 311 1.82 -21.49 17.98
CA PHE A 311 1.34 -21.15 16.64
C PHE A 311 1.96 -19.90 16.00
N ARG A 312 3.07 -19.37 16.55
CA ARG A 312 3.76 -18.16 16.06
C ARG A 312 3.83 -18.06 14.55
N ARG A 313 4.43 -19.08 13.91
CA ARG A 313 4.65 -19.08 12.45
C ARG A 313 3.34 -19.05 11.67
N ARG A 314 2.29 -19.76 12.11
CA ARG A 314 1.01 -19.80 11.40
C ARG A 314 0.26 -18.47 11.53
N LEU A 315 0.20 -17.91 12.75
CA LEU A 315 -0.55 -16.68 13.01
C LEU A 315 0.16 -15.44 12.43
N THR A 316 1.48 -15.34 12.59
CA THR A 316 2.25 -14.20 12.06
C THR A 316 2.11 -14.09 10.54
N TRP A 317 2.05 -15.21 9.83
CA TRP A 317 1.99 -15.27 8.37
C TRP A 317 0.61 -15.67 7.83
N LEU A 318 -0.46 -15.50 8.62
CA LEU A 318 -1.81 -15.95 8.24
C LEU A 318 -2.31 -15.24 6.96
N PHE A 319 -2.08 -13.92 6.87
CA PHE A 319 -2.48 -13.10 5.72
C PHE A 319 -1.31 -12.45 4.99
N LEU A 320 -0.07 -12.75 5.40
CA LEU A 320 1.15 -12.28 4.76
C LEU A 320 1.92 -13.47 4.17
N ARG A 321 2.63 -13.27 3.06
CA ARG A 321 3.54 -14.30 2.56
C ARG A 321 4.74 -14.42 3.51
N PRO A 322 5.10 -15.64 3.97
CA PRO A 322 6.30 -15.86 4.77
C PRO A 322 7.54 -15.28 4.09
N GLY A 323 8.37 -14.55 4.85
CA GLY A 323 9.67 -14.07 4.39
C GLY A 323 9.68 -12.72 3.68
N ARG A 324 8.56 -11.98 3.64
CA ARG A 324 8.53 -10.56 3.26
C ARG A 324 7.79 -9.72 4.29
N LEU A 325 8.44 -9.50 5.42
CA LEU A 325 8.51 -8.14 5.93
C LEU A 325 9.70 -7.57 5.18
N ASP A 326 9.56 -6.45 4.47
CA ASP A 326 10.72 -5.77 3.88
C ASP A 326 11.59 -5.31 5.07
N ARG A 327 12.40 -6.22 5.59
CA ARG A 327 13.56 -5.92 6.44
C ARG A 327 14.65 -5.62 5.43
N ASP A 328 14.56 -4.46 4.80
CA ASP A 328 15.73 -3.90 4.15
C ASP A 328 16.79 -3.73 5.26
N GLY A 329 18.01 -4.13 4.93
CA GLY A 329 19.11 -4.36 5.87
C GLY A 329 19.52 -3.18 6.71
#